data_AF-A0A4Y4KLP2-F1
#
_entry.id   AF-A0A4Y4KLP2-F1
#
_cell.length_a   1.000
_cell.length_b   1.000
_cell.length_c   1.000
_cell.angle_alpha   90.00
_cell.angle_beta   90.00
_cell.angle_gamma   90.00
#
_symmetry.space_group_name_H-M   'P 1'
#
loop_
_entity.id
_entity.type
_entity.pdbx_description
1 polymer ?
#
loop_
_entity_poly.entity_id
_entity_poly.type
_entity_poly.pdbx_seq_one_letter_code
_entity_poly.pdbx_strand_id
1 'polypeptide(L)'
;MIENRFDWQQFLRRWQEEWTPDEDDAEDLAEGGLTLADLTLSASPAAEAEITAAEDRLGTRFPPSYRQFLGASNGWRFDKGSIYRLGAAHEIAWFGDPLDLTAIYQEALTEHSTEQDVLLAGMWQRALQLETDSDISYALLDPGDTDEDGEWALYVYKGWSGELPDRYPSFRAYMQRMYQDFHSARAAGPGFVNDTTRALDADVERARSEALSGRWETARELLTEAERYGRPSARGMLRQLEVLAHGGGYYGFGELVADPRYTGELVPVMAAAHLRDNRSGALPHRFVLGTETDDGVSTAADAILAQVRDGSYRYAPDGAFGRAAAEARESARWGDTDAAWRVIRAALPSWSPPGPDLLAPLGLLADPVLGPVVTRERGLELLATPRAGRPGPVPDPVPDLDPPGLRWLADTPRWNAPHDSHRCLWVEGAEPEALPDLVGEDGCAGLTAPSGRRAAWFHHGHGQWDESAPWEDRAVVSVGRTGSGWAFACDAAPRTAAAGHFFVSPAAYASRGGRAVVLWAHSARDGGLAVFHLSVAERGEELYAYTLCGTDVERSGPVPGTLDPERVLRGVGEADRERCLLAAVQDEFGLSLPRHALVEGILPRLTTRSWNRAPREGEVYAYTTIRFGR
;
A
#
# COMPACT_ATOMS: atom_id res chain seq x y z
N MET A 1 -19.52 13.14 -37.73
CA MET A 1 -18.45 13.01 -36.72
C MET A 1 -17.19 12.65 -37.48
N ILE A 2 -16.16 13.49 -37.41
CA ILE A 2 -14.90 13.23 -38.11
C ILE A 2 -14.07 12.42 -37.12
N GLU A 3 -14.11 11.09 -37.27
CA GLU A 3 -13.17 10.21 -36.58
C GLU A 3 -11.76 10.66 -36.93
N ASN A 4 -10.99 11.01 -35.91
CA ASN A 4 -9.62 11.46 -36.01
C ASN A 4 -8.76 10.23 -36.39
N ARG A 5 -8.75 9.86 -37.68
CA ARG A 5 -7.95 8.75 -38.20
C ARG A 5 -6.48 8.94 -37.85
N PHE A 6 -5.85 7.91 -37.31
CA PHE A 6 -4.42 7.91 -37.02
C PHE A 6 -3.61 8.13 -38.30
N ASP A 7 -2.74 9.13 -38.30
CA ASP A 7 -1.90 9.47 -39.46
C ASP A 7 -0.63 8.61 -39.45
N TRP A 8 -0.72 7.45 -40.11
CA TRP A 8 0.42 6.53 -40.29
C TRP A 8 1.59 7.18 -41.04
N GLN A 9 1.34 8.05 -42.03
CA GLN A 9 2.41 8.67 -42.80
C GLN A 9 3.23 9.63 -41.94
N GLN A 10 2.55 10.44 -41.11
CA GLN A 10 3.23 11.33 -40.18
C GLN A 10 3.98 10.53 -39.10
N PHE A 11 3.36 9.49 -38.54
CA PHE A 11 3.96 8.67 -37.49
C PHE A 11 5.23 7.96 -37.95
N LEU A 12 5.19 7.26 -39.08
CA LEU A 12 6.34 6.52 -39.60
C LEU A 12 7.45 7.46 -40.08
N ARG A 13 7.11 8.59 -40.69
CA ARG A 13 8.11 9.60 -41.10
C ARG A 13 8.85 10.14 -39.87
N ARG A 14 8.12 10.48 -38.81
CA ARG A 14 8.72 10.95 -37.56
C ARG A 14 9.66 9.88 -36.97
N TRP A 15 9.25 8.62 -36.92
CA TRP A 15 10.12 7.54 -36.46
C TRP A 15 11.39 7.45 -37.31
N GLN A 16 11.27 7.49 -38.64
CA GLN A 16 12.42 7.48 -39.55
C GLN A 16 13.36 8.67 -39.36
N GLU A 17 12.82 9.88 -39.12
CA GLU A 17 13.60 11.10 -38.88
C GLU A 17 14.32 11.09 -37.51
N GLU A 18 13.74 10.43 -36.52
CA GLU A 18 14.29 10.32 -35.17
C GLU A 18 15.29 9.17 -35.01
N TRP A 19 15.30 8.24 -35.97
CA TRP A 19 16.23 7.12 -35.98
C TRP A 19 17.64 7.56 -36.35
N THR A 20 18.61 7.07 -35.58
CA THR A 20 20.05 7.24 -35.84
C THR A 20 20.75 5.89 -35.71
N PRO A 21 21.77 5.60 -36.55
CA PRO A 21 22.60 4.41 -36.41
C PRO A 21 23.20 4.33 -35.00
N ASP A 22 23.32 3.12 -34.45
CA ASP A 22 24.10 2.92 -33.22
C ASP A 22 25.61 2.76 -33.52
N GLU A 23 26.42 2.49 -32.50
CA GLU A 23 27.89 2.42 -32.64
C GLU A 23 28.30 1.27 -33.58
N ASP A 24 27.67 0.12 -33.47
CA ASP A 24 27.92 -1.05 -34.32
C ASP A 24 27.53 -0.75 -35.78
N ASP A 25 26.34 -0.19 -36.01
CA ASP A 25 25.92 0.25 -37.35
C ASP A 25 26.87 1.31 -37.92
N ALA A 26 27.37 2.23 -37.08
CA ALA A 26 28.29 3.29 -37.50
C ALA A 26 29.68 2.74 -37.88
N GLU A 27 30.17 1.73 -37.17
CA GLU A 27 31.40 1.00 -37.51
C GLU A 27 31.25 0.29 -38.86
N ASP A 28 30.16 -0.46 -39.07
CA ASP A 28 29.88 -1.16 -40.34
C ASP A 28 29.72 -0.20 -41.53
N LEU A 29 29.08 0.96 -41.32
CA LEU A 29 29.01 2.04 -42.30
C LEU A 29 30.40 2.61 -42.64
N ALA A 30 31.28 2.78 -41.64
CA ALA A 30 32.62 3.31 -41.82
C ALA A 30 33.56 2.31 -42.52
N GLU A 31 33.38 1.01 -42.27
CA GLU A 31 34.08 -0.08 -42.94
C GLU A 31 33.53 -0.37 -44.35
N GLY A 32 32.37 0.21 -44.70
CA GLY A 32 31.71 0.05 -46.00
C GLY A 32 30.99 -1.28 -46.16
N GLY A 33 30.69 -1.97 -45.05
CA GLY A 33 29.92 -3.22 -45.03
C GLY A 33 28.41 -2.99 -45.27
N LEU A 34 27.91 -1.79 -44.96
CA LEU A 34 26.51 -1.38 -45.14
C LEU A 34 26.42 0.03 -45.73
N THR A 35 25.28 0.37 -46.32
CA THR A 35 24.95 1.74 -46.73
C THR A 35 23.80 2.32 -45.90
N LEU A 36 23.67 3.65 -45.86
CA LEU A 36 22.55 4.32 -45.18
C LEU A 36 21.18 3.93 -45.78
N ALA A 37 21.16 3.52 -47.07
CA ALA A 37 19.95 3.02 -47.72
C ALA A 37 19.55 1.64 -47.19
N ASP A 38 20.51 0.79 -46.84
CA ASP A 38 20.25 -0.54 -46.24
C ASP A 38 19.68 -0.43 -44.82
N LEU A 39 19.96 0.69 -44.14
CA LEU A 39 19.50 1.00 -42.79
C LEU A 39 18.18 1.82 -42.77
N THR A 40 17.59 2.10 -43.93
CA THR A 40 16.29 2.80 -43.98
C THR A 40 15.20 1.89 -43.39
N LEU A 41 14.42 2.43 -42.43
CA LEU A 41 13.36 1.68 -41.74
C LEU A 41 12.13 1.48 -42.62
N SER A 42 11.77 2.51 -43.40
CA SER A 42 10.57 2.53 -44.23
C SER A 42 10.79 1.92 -45.62
N ALA A 43 9.82 1.16 -46.11
CA ALA A 43 9.73 0.73 -47.50
C ALA A 43 8.84 1.69 -48.31
N SER A 44 8.87 1.57 -49.64
CA SER A 44 7.93 2.31 -50.50
C SER A 44 6.48 1.92 -50.15
N PRO A 45 5.51 2.86 -50.13
CA PRO A 45 4.11 2.53 -49.83
C PRO A 45 3.51 1.54 -50.84
N ALA A 46 2.64 0.64 -50.38
CA ALA A 46 1.94 -0.28 -51.25
C ALA A 46 0.82 0.44 -52.01
N ALA A 47 0.67 0.16 -53.31
CA ALA A 47 -0.51 0.60 -54.03
C ALA A 47 -1.74 -0.19 -53.58
N GLU A 48 -2.94 0.42 -53.64
CA GLU A 48 -4.20 -0.26 -53.29
C GLU A 48 -4.42 -1.58 -54.06
N ALA A 49 -3.90 -1.66 -55.29
CA ALA A 49 -3.95 -2.89 -56.09
C ALA A 49 -3.08 -4.02 -55.50
N GLU A 50 -1.93 -3.69 -54.91
CA GLU A 50 -1.04 -4.68 -54.27
C GLU A 50 -1.64 -5.20 -52.96
N ILE A 51 -2.23 -4.30 -52.17
CA ILE A 51 -2.93 -4.66 -50.93
C ILE A 51 -4.12 -5.55 -51.25
N THR A 52 -4.95 -5.18 -52.24
CA THR A 52 -6.11 -5.96 -52.65
C THR A 52 -5.70 -7.32 -53.20
N ALA A 53 -4.61 -7.39 -53.99
CA ALA A 53 -4.09 -8.68 -54.48
C ALA A 53 -3.61 -9.59 -53.33
N ALA A 54 -3.04 -9.03 -52.26
CA ALA A 54 -2.66 -9.79 -51.07
C ALA A 54 -3.89 -10.31 -50.31
N GLU A 55 -4.92 -9.48 -50.14
CA GLU A 55 -6.19 -9.89 -49.52
C GLU A 55 -6.90 -10.97 -50.34
N ASP A 56 -6.96 -10.84 -51.66
CA ASP A 56 -7.54 -11.84 -52.57
C ASP A 56 -6.76 -13.16 -52.50
N ARG A 57 -5.43 -13.09 -52.41
CA ARG A 57 -4.56 -14.27 -52.26
C ARG A 57 -4.77 -14.98 -50.92
N LEU A 58 -4.96 -14.24 -49.84
CA LEU A 58 -5.15 -14.78 -48.49
C LEU A 58 -6.61 -15.10 -48.18
N GLY A 59 -7.56 -14.63 -49.00
CA GLY A 59 -8.99 -14.86 -48.84
C GLY A 59 -9.63 -14.07 -47.70
N THR A 60 -8.97 -13.02 -47.20
CA THR A 60 -9.45 -12.20 -46.09
C THR A 60 -9.10 -10.73 -46.30
N ARG A 61 -9.95 -9.84 -45.80
CA ARG A 61 -9.69 -8.39 -45.83
C ARG A 61 -8.91 -8.01 -44.58
N PHE A 62 -7.80 -7.29 -44.74
CA PHE A 62 -6.95 -6.91 -43.61
C PHE A 62 -7.66 -5.93 -42.64
N PRO A 63 -7.28 -5.93 -41.36
CA PRO A 63 -7.83 -5.00 -40.38
C PRO A 63 -7.46 -3.56 -40.77
N PRO A 64 -8.31 -2.56 -40.43
CA PRO A 64 -8.16 -1.19 -40.90
C PRO A 64 -6.78 -0.59 -40.64
N SER A 65 -6.18 -0.83 -39.48
CA SER A 65 -4.87 -0.29 -39.13
C SER A 65 -3.73 -0.90 -39.94
N TYR A 66 -3.73 -2.21 -40.15
CA TYR A 66 -2.70 -2.89 -40.94
C TYR A 66 -2.79 -2.52 -42.43
N ARG A 67 -4.01 -2.42 -42.97
CA ARG A 67 -4.22 -1.96 -44.35
C ARG A 67 -3.69 -0.53 -44.56
N GLN A 68 -3.99 0.37 -43.63
CA GLN A 68 -3.52 1.76 -43.67
C GLN A 68 -2.00 1.86 -43.52
N PHE A 69 -1.40 1.00 -42.69
CA PHE A 69 0.06 0.90 -42.57
C PHE A 69 0.71 0.50 -43.90
N LEU A 70 0.22 -0.54 -44.58
CA LEU A 70 0.76 -0.96 -45.89
C LEU A 70 0.68 0.16 -46.93
N GLY A 71 -0.40 0.95 -46.91
CA GLY A 71 -0.55 2.15 -47.75
C GLY A 71 0.35 3.33 -47.38
N ALA A 72 1.02 3.28 -46.22
CA ALA A 72 2.02 4.26 -45.78
C ALA A 72 3.46 3.73 -45.93
N SER A 73 3.69 2.43 -45.72
CA SER A 73 4.97 1.73 -45.87
C SER A 73 4.72 0.24 -46.12
N ASN A 74 5.20 -0.30 -47.25
CA ASN A 74 5.01 -1.72 -47.60
C ASN A 74 6.04 -2.63 -46.92
N GLY A 75 5.99 -2.69 -45.60
CA GLY A 75 7.01 -3.34 -44.76
C GLY A 75 7.73 -2.32 -43.88
N TRP A 76 8.42 -2.81 -42.85
CA TRP A 76 9.15 -1.97 -41.89
C TRP A 76 10.31 -2.74 -41.27
N ARG A 77 11.49 -2.14 -41.21
CA ARG A 77 12.64 -2.68 -40.48
C ARG A 77 12.63 -2.12 -39.06
N PHE A 78 12.87 -2.97 -38.08
CA PHE A 78 13.17 -2.58 -36.73
C PHE A 78 14.69 -2.62 -36.52
N ASP A 79 15.16 -1.68 -35.72
CA ASP A 79 16.55 -1.52 -35.35
C ASP A 79 16.93 -2.35 -34.13
N LYS A 80 15.96 -2.60 -33.23
CA LYS A 80 16.14 -3.42 -32.03
C LYS A 80 14.90 -4.28 -31.78
N GLY A 81 15.11 -5.37 -31.02
CA GLY A 81 14.06 -6.32 -30.65
C GLY A 81 14.25 -7.67 -31.33
N SER A 82 13.25 -8.53 -31.16
CA SER A 82 13.28 -9.93 -31.59
C SER A 82 12.72 -10.13 -33.01
N ILE A 83 11.94 -9.15 -33.49
CA ILE A 83 11.50 -9.03 -34.89
C ILE A 83 12.36 -7.97 -35.56
N TYR A 84 13.04 -8.33 -36.64
CA TYR A 84 13.91 -7.41 -37.39
C TYR A 84 13.21 -6.76 -38.57
N ARG A 85 12.27 -7.46 -39.21
CA ARG A 85 11.56 -6.92 -40.39
C ARG A 85 10.13 -7.45 -40.53
N LEU A 86 9.19 -6.53 -40.71
CA LEU A 86 7.84 -6.79 -41.21
C LEU A 86 7.85 -6.83 -42.74
N GLY A 87 7.27 -7.89 -43.30
CA GLY A 87 7.21 -8.11 -44.74
C GLY A 87 6.30 -7.15 -45.49
N ALA A 88 6.53 -7.04 -46.79
CA ALA A 88 5.63 -6.41 -47.73
C ALA A 88 4.34 -7.24 -47.90
N ALA A 89 3.25 -6.63 -48.38
CA ALA A 89 1.94 -7.26 -48.54
C ALA A 89 1.98 -8.60 -49.35
N HIS A 90 2.90 -8.73 -50.30
CA HIS A 90 3.06 -9.94 -51.10
C HIS A 90 3.85 -11.07 -50.41
N GLU A 91 4.59 -10.75 -49.34
CA GLU A 91 5.39 -11.71 -48.55
C GLU A 91 4.59 -12.33 -47.40
N ILE A 92 3.48 -11.70 -46.99
CA ILE A 92 2.62 -12.17 -45.89
C ILE A 92 1.95 -13.50 -46.24
N ALA A 93 1.95 -14.44 -45.30
CA ALA A 93 1.34 -15.76 -45.47
C ALA A 93 0.62 -16.22 -44.18
N TRP A 94 -0.19 -17.27 -44.29
CA TRP A 94 -0.70 -17.96 -43.11
C TRP A 94 0.45 -18.65 -42.38
N PHE A 95 0.52 -18.52 -41.06
CA PHE A 95 1.53 -19.20 -40.26
C PHE A 95 1.36 -20.72 -40.36
N GLY A 96 0.13 -21.21 -40.16
CA GLY A 96 -0.22 -22.61 -40.39
C GLY A 96 0.35 -23.58 -39.35
N ASP A 97 0.73 -23.07 -38.18
CA ASP A 97 1.25 -23.83 -37.03
C ASP A 97 2.37 -24.84 -37.35
N PRO A 98 3.51 -24.41 -37.95
CA PRO A 98 4.61 -25.30 -38.31
C PRO A 98 5.33 -25.91 -37.09
N LEU A 99 5.01 -25.44 -35.89
CA LEU A 99 5.60 -25.86 -34.62
C LEU A 99 4.66 -26.79 -33.81
N ASP A 100 3.50 -27.14 -34.36
CA ASP A 100 2.46 -27.96 -33.72
C ASP A 100 2.05 -27.43 -32.31
N LEU A 101 2.08 -26.11 -32.11
CA LEU A 101 1.78 -25.46 -30.83
C LEU A 101 0.28 -25.47 -30.52
N THR A 102 -0.60 -25.53 -31.53
CA THR A 102 -2.05 -25.60 -31.31
C THR A 102 -2.43 -26.77 -30.42
N ALA A 103 -1.88 -27.96 -30.67
CA ALA A 103 -2.19 -29.15 -29.90
C ALA A 103 -1.78 -28.97 -28.43
N ILE A 104 -0.58 -28.44 -28.19
CA ILE A 104 -0.04 -28.21 -26.85
C ILE A 104 -0.93 -27.23 -26.06
N TYR A 105 -1.32 -26.12 -26.68
CA TYR A 105 -2.15 -25.12 -26.01
C TYR A 105 -3.59 -25.58 -25.81
N GLN A 106 -4.14 -26.36 -26.75
CA GLN A 106 -5.48 -26.95 -26.61
C GLN A 106 -5.52 -27.99 -25.49
N GLU A 107 -4.47 -28.79 -25.31
CA GLU A 107 -4.35 -29.76 -24.20
C GLU A 107 -4.29 -29.07 -22.84
N ALA A 108 -3.77 -27.84 -22.77
CA ALA A 108 -3.71 -27.05 -21.54
C ALA A 108 -5.06 -26.40 -21.16
N LEU A 109 -6.06 -26.42 -22.04
CA LEU A 109 -7.38 -25.86 -21.76
C LEU A 109 -8.13 -26.72 -20.73
N THR A 110 -8.76 -26.06 -19.77
CA THR A 110 -9.56 -26.68 -18.72
C THR A 110 -10.95 -26.05 -18.65
N GLU A 111 -11.84 -26.59 -17.82
CA GLU A 111 -13.15 -25.98 -17.54
C GLU A 111 -13.08 -24.57 -16.94
N HIS A 112 -11.90 -24.14 -16.48
CA HIS A 112 -11.63 -22.81 -15.93
C HIS A 112 -10.90 -21.87 -16.89
N SER A 113 -10.61 -22.31 -18.13
CA SER A 113 -9.95 -21.48 -19.12
C SER A 113 -10.81 -20.29 -19.54
N THR A 114 -10.16 -19.16 -19.71
CA THR A 114 -10.78 -17.91 -20.16
C THR A 114 -11.00 -17.93 -21.67
N GLU A 115 -11.84 -17.02 -22.17
CA GLU A 115 -12.01 -16.82 -23.61
C GLU A 115 -10.69 -16.47 -24.31
N GLN A 116 -9.82 -15.71 -23.64
CA GLN A 116 -8.48 -15.38 -24.13
C GLN A 116 -7.59 -16.61 -24.26
N ASP A 117 -7.69 -17.59 -23.36
CA ASP A 117 -6.94 -18.84 -23.46
C ASP A 117 -7.37 -19.66 -24.68
N VAL A 118 -8.68 -19.70 -24.97
CA VAL A 118 -9.24 -20.38 -26.14
C VAL A 118 -8.82 -19.68 -27.43
N LEU A 119 -8.85 -18.34 -27.45
CA LEU A 119 -8.36 -17.56 -28.58
C LEU A 119 -6.88 -17.84 -28.82
N LEU A 120 -6.05 -17.74 -27.78
CA LEU A 120 -4.61 -18.03 -27.86
C LEU A 120 -4.32 -19.44 -28.39
N ALA A 121 -5.05 -20.45 -27.92
CA ALA A 121 -4.84 -21.83 -28.33
C ALA A 121 -5.12 -22.06 -29.83
N GLY A 122 -6.13 -21.40 -30.39
CA GLY A 122 -6.46 -21.54 -31.81
C GLY A 122 -5.72 -20.56 -32.74
N MET A 123 -5.04 -19.55 -32.19
CA MET A 123 -4.34 -18.51 -32.94
C MET A 123 -3.26 -19.08 -33.88
N TRP A 124 -2.50 -20.08 -33.43
CA TRP A 124 -1.38 -20.67 -34.17
C TRP A 124 -1.73 -21.18 -35.58
N GLN A 125 -2.91 -21.77 -35.77
CA GLN A 125 -3.35 -22.29 -37.07
C GLN A 125 -3.92 -21.21 -38.01
N ARG A 126 -4.48 -20.14 -37.43
CA ARG A 126 -5.30 -19.17 -38.16
C ARG A 126 -4.67 -17.80 -38.24
N ALA A 127 -3.52 -17.54 -37.64
CA ALA A 127 -2.88 -16.24 -37.71
C ALA A 127 -2.07 -16.06 -39.00
N LEU A 128 -1.97 -14.80 -39.44
CA LEU A 128 -1.06 -14.36 -40.49
C LEU A 128 0.31 -14.05 -39.90
N GLN A 129 1.35 -14.58 -40.53
CA GLN A 129 2.74 -14.28 -40.20
C GLN A 129 3.15 -12.97 -40.87
N LEU A 130 3.52 -11.96 -40.08
CA LEU A 130 3.87 -10.63 -40.57
C LEU A 130 5.37 -10.41 -40.74
N GLU A 131 6.19 -11.07 -39.95
CA GLU A 131 7.64 -10.95 -39.99
C GLU A 131 8.24 -11.76 -41.14
N THR A 132 9.34 -11.25 -41.70
CA THR A 132 10.17 -11.95 -42.70
C THR A 132 11.59 -12.18 -42.21
N ASP A 133 11.99 -11.48 -41.14
CA ASP A 133 13.30 -11.61 -40.51
C ASP A 133 13.15 -11.39 -38.99
N SER A 134 13.67 -12.32 -38.20
CA SER A 134 13.52 -12.38 -36.74
C SER A 134 14.49 -13.38 -36.09
N ASP A 135 14.60 -13.34 -34.76
CA ASP A 135 15.47 -14.20 -33.96
C ASP A 135 14.78 -15.50 -33.47
N ILE A 136 14.01 -16.17 -34.33
CA ILE A 136 13.07 -17.24 -33.91
C ILE A 136 11.91 -16.64 -33.10
N SER A 137 11.49 -15.44 -33.50
CA SER A 137 10.29 -14.76 -33.01
C SER A 137 9.26 -14.62 -34.13
N TYR A 138 7.98 -14.65 -33.77
CA TYR A 138 6.87 -14.64 -34.73
C TYR A 138 5.87 -13.55 -34.37
N ALA A 139 5.55 -12.67 -35.32
CA ALA A 139 4.54 -11.62 -35.21
C ALA A 139 3.27 -12.07 -35.96
N LEU A 140 2.32 -12.59 -35.19
CA LEU A 140 1.16 -13.33 -35.67
C LEU A 140 -0.12 -12.49 -35.52
N LEU A 141 -0.75 -12.12 -36.63
CA LEU A 141 -1.98 -11.33 -36.65
C LEU A 141 -3.21 -12.23 -36.82
N ASP A 142 -4.10 -12.22 -35.83
CA ASP A 142 -5.16 -13.23 -35.70
C ASP A 142 -6.56 -12.71 -36.10
N PRO A 143 -7.12 -13.14 -37.24
CA PRO A 143 -8.49 -12.78 -37.65
C PRO A 143 -9.59 -13.39 -36.75
N GLY A 144 -9.28 -14.41 -35.95
CA GLY A 144 -10.23 -15.00 -35.01
C GLY A 144 -10.37 -14.20 -33.70
N ASP A 145 -9.44 -13.30 -33.42
CA ASP A 145 -9.46 -12.40 -32.27
C ASP A 145 -9.65 -10.96 -32.74
N THR A 146 -10.91 -10.62 -33.06
CA THR A 146 -11.30 -9.33 -33.63
C THR A 146 -12.12 -8.52 -32.62
N ASP A 147 -11.81 -7.22 -32.50
CA ASP A 147 -12.56 -6.30 -31.65
C ASP A 147 -13.77 -5.64 -32.35
N GLU A 148 -14.47 -4.75 -31.65
CA GLU A 148 -15.66 -4.05 -32.16
C GLU A 148 -15.35 -3.10 -33.33
N ASP A 149 -14.10 -2.65 -33.47
CA ASP A 149 -13.62 -1.76 -34.53
C ASP A 149 -13.17 -2.54 -35.77
N GLY A 150 -13.19 -3.88 -35.73
CA GLY A 150 -12.71 -4.76 -36.78
C GLY A 150 -11.18 -4.88 -36.82
N GLU A 151 -10.50 -4.48 -35.74
CA GLU A 151 -9.07 -4.68 -35.58
C GLU A 151 -8.78 -6.10 -35.09
N TRP A 152 -7.69 -6.68 -35.57
CA TRP A 152 -7.25 -8.02 -35.19
C TRP A 152 -6.13 -7.94 -34.17
N ALA A 153 -6.18 -8.79 -33.15
CA ALA A 153 -5.11 -8.90 -32.17
C ALA A 153 -3.81 -9.40 -32.84
N LEU A 154 -2.69 -8.85 -32.39
CA LEU A 154 -1.36 -9.27 -32.81
C LEU A 154 -0.65 -9.95 -31.64
N TYR A 155 -0.11 -11.13 -31.87
CA TYR A 155 0.65 -11.90 -30.91
C TYR A 155 2.12 -11.92 -31.29
N VAL A 156 3.01 -11.65 -30.33
CA VAL A 156 4.45 -11.82 -30.54
C VAL A 156 4.92 -13.00 -29.71
N TYR A 157 5.30 -14.08 -30.38
CA TYR A 157 5.88 -15.25 -29.74
C TYR A 157 7.40 -15.24 -29.89
N LYS A 158 8.13 -15.43 -28.79
CA LYS A 158 9.61 -15.53 -28.78
C LYS A 158 9.99 -16.97 -28.49
N GLY A 159 10.39 -17.74 -29.51
CA GLY A 159 10.62 -19.18 -29.40
C GLY A 159 11.74 -19.58 -28.43
N TRP A 160 12.61 -18.64 -28.07
CA TRP A 160 13.71 -18.83 -27.12
C TRP A 160 13.37 -18.45 -25.67
N SER A 161 12.26 -17.74 -25.43
CA SER A 161 11.95 -17.18 -24.11
C SER A 161 11.40 -18.20 -23.12
N GLY A 162 10.68 -19.22 -23.62
CA GLY A 162 9.87 -20.12 -22.80
C GLY A 162 8.62 -19.46 -22.20
N GLU A 163 8.31 -18.21 -22.58
CA GLU A 163 7.13 -17.46 -22.14
C GLU A 163 5.96 -17.62 -23.13
N LEU A 164 4.75 -17.29 -22.67
CA LEU A 164 3.56 -17.23 -23.54
C LEU A 164 3.67 -16.04 -24.52
N PRO A 165 2.99 -16.08 -25.68
CA PRO A 165 2.98 -14.95 -26.60
C PRO A 165 2.45 -13.65 -26.00
N ASP A 166 3.14 -12.55 -26.26
CA ASP A 166 2.70 -11.19 -25.89
C ASP A 166 1.52 -10.78 -26.79
N ARG A 167 0.32 -10.57 -26.22
CA ARG A 167 -0.88 -10.15 -26.98
C ARG A 167 -1.02 -8.62 -27.01
N TYR A 168 -1.14 -8.07 -28.20
CA TYR A 168 -1.50 -6.69 -28.50
C TYR A 168 -2.92 -6.63 -29.06
N PRO A 169 -3.75 -5.64 -28.67
CA PRO A 169 -5.14 -5.56 -29.13
C PRO A 169 -5.28 -5.26 -30.63
N SER A 170 -4.26 -4.66 -31.26
CA SER A 170 -4.25 -4.38 -32.70
C SER A 170 -2.83 -4.25 -33.25
N PHE A 171 -2.68 -4.34 -34.58
CA PHE A 171 -1.40 -4.03 -35.24
C PHE A 171 -0.90 -2.61 -34.92
N ARG A 172 -1.82 -1.63 -34.84
CA ARG A 172 -1.48 -0.27 -34.41
C ARG A 172 -0.88 -0.25 -33.00
N ALA A 173 -1.49 -0.95 -32.06
CA ALA A 173 -1.00 -0.98 -30.68
C ALA A 173 0.41 -1.58 -30.60
N TYR A 174 0.68 -2.62 -31.40
CA TYR A 174 2.02 -3.19 -31.54
C TYR A 174 3.03 -2.17 -32.08
N MET A 175 2.72 -1.47 -33.19
CA MET A 175 3.64 -0.47 -33.76
C MET A 175 3.89 0.71 -32.81
N GLN A 176 2.88 1.15 -32.06
CA GLN A 176 3.05 2.18 -31.04
C GLN A 176 3.94 1.69 -29.90
N ARG A 177 3.80 0.43 -29.48
CA ARG A 177 4.67 -0.17 -28.47
C ARG A 177 6.11 -0.26 -28.96
N MET A 178 6.35 -0.73 -30.18
CA MET A 178 7.69 -0.81 -30.74
C MET A 178 8.36 0.57 -30.85
N TYR A 179 7.59 1.62 -31.16
CA TYR A 179 8.10 2.99 -31.12
C TYR A 179 8.45 3.46 -29.70
N GLN A 180 7.62 3.13 -28.70
CA GLN A 180 7.94 3.40 -27.30
C GLN A 180 9.22 2.67 -26.86
N ASP A 181 9.35 1.39 -27.21
CA ASP A 181 10.53 0.58 -26.89
C ASP A 181 11.80 1.10 -27.60
N PHE A 182 11.69 1.57 -28.84
CA PHE A 182 12.77 2.26 -29.57
C PHE A 182 13.32 3.46 -28.80
N HIS A 183 12.43 4.30 -28.26
CA HIS A 183 12.81 5.45 -27.43
C HIS A 183 13.36 5.01 -26.07
N SER A 184 12.69 4.07 -25.40
CA SER A 184 13.08 3.59 -24.06
C SER A 184 14.46 2.94 -24.06
N ALA A 185 14.78 2.13 -25.08
CA ALA A 185 16.08 1.48 -25.22
C ALA A 185 17.23 2.48 -25.42
N ARG A 186 16.93 3.69 -25.93
CA ARG A 186 17.89 4.77 -26.15
C ARG A 186 17.90 5.81 -25.04
N ALA A 187 16.98 5.74 -24.08
CA ALA A 187 16.87 6.72 -23.01
C ALA A 187 18.12 6.78 -22.12
N ALA A 188 18.84 5.66 -21.95
CA ALA A 188 20.10 5.59 -21.22
C ALA A 188 21.31 6.15 -22.02
N GLY A 189 21.17 6.33 -23.34
CA GLY A 189 22.21 6.89 -24.19
C GLY A 189 22.31 8.42 -24.02
N PRO A 190 23.50 8.99 -23.75
CA PRO A 190 23.66 10.42 -23.60
C PRO A 190 23.23 11.16 -24.90
N GLY A 191 22.30 12.11 -24.79
CA GLY A 191 22.00 13.05 -25.87
C GLY A 191 20.96 12.61 -26.90
N PHE A 192 20.15 11.56 -26.65
CA PHE A 192 19.01 11.23 -27.50
C PHE A 192 17.85 12.25 -27.34
N VAL A 193 18.02 13.42 -27.96
CA VAL A 193 17.11 14.56 -27.89
C VAL A 193 16.50 14.84 -29.26
N ASN A 194 15.21 14.55 -29.39
CA ASN A 194 14.39 14.80 -30.58
C ASN A 194 13.07 15.48 -30.16
N ASP A 195 12.18 15.74 -31.12
CA ASP A 195 10.94 16.45 -30.84
C ASP A 195 10.00 15.64 -29.92
N THR A 196 10.01 14.30 -30.02
CA THR A 196 9.29 13.41 -29.09
C THR A 196 9.82 13.52 -27.68
N THR A 197 11.12 13.39 -27.49
CA THR A 197 11.70 13.41 -26.15
C THR A 197 11.55 14.78 -25.51
N ARG A 198 11.68 15.88 -26.28
CA ARG A 198 11.38 17.24 -25.77
C ARG A 198 9.92 17.42 -25.37
N ALA A 199 8.99 16.92 -26.16
CA ALA A 199 7.55 17.00 -25.84
C ALA A 199 7.22 16.21 -24.57
N LEU A 200 7.77 14.99 -24.45
CA LEU A 200 7.58 14.15 -23.26
C LEU A 200 8.26 14.74 -22.02
N ASP A 201 9.44 15.34 -22.15
CA ASP A 201 10.11 16.02 -21.04
C ASP A 201 9.29 17.23 -20.56
N ALA A 202 8.66 17.97 -21.49
CA ALA A 202 7.69 19.01 -21.15
C ALA A 202 6.43 18.44 -20.47
N ASP A 203 5.99 17.25 -20.86
CA ASP A 203 4.88 16.55 -20.20
C ASP A 203 5.24 16.06 -18.79
N VAL A 204 6.48 15.60 -18.55
CA VAL A 204 6.97 15.27 -17.20
C VAL A 204 6.98 16.52 -16.31
N GLU A 205 7.46 17.65 -16.81
CA GLU A 205 7.45 18.91 -16.07
C GLU A 205 6.03 19.44 -15.82
N ARG A 206 5.13 19.26 -16.79
CA ARG A 206 3.69 19.51 -16.61
C ARG A 206 3.12 18.60 -15.53
N ALA A 207 3.39 17.30 -15.60
CA ALA A 207 2.90 16.32 -14.64
C ALA A 207 3.33 16.65 -13.21
N ARG A 208 4.60 17.05 -13.03
CA ARG A 208 5.11 17.55 -11.76
C ARG A 208 4.30 18.73 -11.24
N SER A 209 4.03 19.71 -12.10
CA SER A 209 3.22 20.89 -11.76
C SER A 209 1.77 20.53 -11.42
N GLU A 210 1.16 19.62 -12.16
CA GLU A 210 -0.18 19.08 -11.94
C GLU A 210 -0.27 18.34 -10.59
N ALA A 211 0.69 17.45 -10.30
CA ALA A 211 0.76 16.70 -9.05
C ALA A 211 0.88 17.61 -7.82
N LEU A 212 1.76 18.61 -7.88
CA LEU A 212 1.93 19.58 -6.78
C LEU A 212 0.72 20.51 -6.61
N SER A 213 -0.07 20.71 -7.67
CA SER A 213 -1.32 21.49 -7.63
C SER A 213 -2.54 20.66 -7.19
N GLY A 214 -2.36 19.39 -6.82
CA GLY A 214 -3.44 18.50 -6.40
C GLY A 214 -4.14 17.73 -7.53
N ARG A 215 -3.75 17.91 -8.80
CA ARG A 215 -4.33 17.19 -9.96
C ARG A 215 -3.50 15.95 -10.28
N TRP A 216 -3.41 15.04 -9.30
CA TRP A 216 -2.50 13.90 -9.35
C TRP A 216 -2.93 12.82 -10.35
N GLU A 217 -4.21 12.71 -10.69
CA GLU A 217 -4.70 11.76 -11.70
C GLU A 217 -4.20 12.15 -13.09
N THR A 218 -4.28 13.43 -13.44
CA THR A 218 -3.72 13.97 -14.69
C THR A 218 -2.20 13.79 -14.70
N ALA A 219 -1.52 14.07 -13.59
CA ALA A 219 -0.09 13.82 -13.47
C ALA A 219 0.26 12.34 -13.69
N ARG A 220 -0.52 11.42 -13.12
CA ARG A 220 -0.34 9.98 -13.28
C ARG A 220 -0.43 9.57 -14.75
N GLU A 221 -1.42 10.06 -15.49
CA GLU A 221 -1.59 9.77 -16.92
C GLU A 221 -0.38 10.22 -17.75
N LEU A 222 0.08 11.45 -17.53
CA LEU A 222 1.26 12.00 -18.21
C LEU A 222 2.54 11.21 -17.88
N LEU A 223 2.74 10.87 -16.60
CA LEU A 223 3.90 10.11 -16.16
C LEU A 223 3.87 8.65 -16.64
N THR A 224 2.69 8.03 -16.70
CA THR A 224 2.53 6.69 -17.29
C THR A 224 2.92 6.67 -18.75
N GLU A 225 2.53 7.69 -19.53
CA GLU A 225 2.96 7.78 -20.92
C GLU A 225 4.46 8.02 -21.02
N ALA A 226 5.02 8.98 -20.27
CA ALA A 226 6.45 9.27 -20.29
C ALA A 226 7.33 8.07 -19.82
N GLU A 227 6.87 7.27 -18.86
CA GLU A 227 7.56 6.05 -18.42
C GLU A 227 7.68 5.03 -19.55
N ARG A 228 6.67 4.90 -20.43
CA ARG A 228 6.72 3.97 -21.57
C ARG A 228 7.82 4.29 -22.57
N TYR A 229 8.19 5.57 -22.69
CA TYR A 229 9.31 6.03 -23.52
C TYR A 229 10.64 6.08 -22.74
N GLY A 230 10.67 5.56 -21.51
CA GLY A 230 11.85 5.54 -20.66
C GLY A 230 12.32 6.93 -20.22
N ARG A 231 11.44 7.95 -20.18
CA ARG A 231 11.88 9.30 -19.85
C ARG A 231 12.45 9.39 -18.43
N PRO A 232 13.56 10.13 -18.23
CA PRO A 232 14.16 10.32 -16.90
C PRO A 232 13.14 10.87 -15.90
N SER A 233 13.30 10.49 -14.63
CA SER A 233 12.41 10.84 -13.50
C SER A 233 10.96 10.35 -13.58
N ALA A 234 10.42 10.03 -14.77
CA ALA A 234 9.01 9.70 -14.95
C ALA A 234 8.58 8.49 -14.11
N ARG A 235 9.36 7.40 -14.19
CA ARG A 235 9.16 6.20 -13.36
C ARG A 235 9.20 6.54 -11.88
N GLY A 236 10.23 7.24 -11.42
CA GLY A 236 10.41 7.58 -10.01
C GLY A 236 9.26 8.42 -9.48
N MET A 237 8.83 9.46 -10.21
CA MET A 237 7.66 10.28 -9.88
C MET A 237 6.35 9.48 -9.86
N LEU A 238 6.13 8.62 -10.86
CA LEU A 238 4.91 7.80 -10.95
C LEU A 238 4.78 6.88 -9.74
N ARG A 239 5.88 6.20 -9.34
CA ARG A 239 5.87 5.32 -8.17
C ARG A 239 5.51 6.04 -6.87
N GLN A 240 5.86 7.33 -6.73
CA GLN A 240 5.45 8.12 -5.55
C GLN A 240 3.93 8.29 -5.46
N LEU A 241 3.26 8.53 -6.60
CA LEU A 241 1.80 8.63 -6.66
C LEU A 241 1.15 7.29 -6.34
N GLU A 242 1.69 6.20 -6.89
CA GLU A 242 1.16 4.86 -6.69
C GLU A 242 1.27 4.39 -5.23
N VAL A 243 2.39 4.66 -4.56
CA VAL A 243 2.62 4.32 -3.15
C VAL A 243 1.50 4.85 -2.26
N LEU A 244 1.12 6.12 -2.45
CA LEU A 244 0.08 6.79 -1.67
C LEU A 244 -1.35 6.37 -2.08
N ALA A 245 -1.55 6.02 -3.36
CA ALA A 245 -2.87 5.61 -3.87
C ALA A 245 -3.24 4.13 -3.56
N HIS A 246 -2.25 3.24 -3.46
CA HIS A 246 -2.47 1.79 -3.34
C HIS A 246 -2.18 1.24 -1.93
N GLY A 247 -1.40 1.95 -1.12
CA GLY A 247 -1.13 1.57 0.27
C GLY A 247 -0.27 0.31 0.40
N GLY A 248 1.05 0.46 0.22
CA GLY A 248 2.04 -0.55 0.60
C GLY A 248 2.30 -1.65 -0.44
N GLY A 249 3.56 -1.73 -0.88
CA GLY A 249 4.13 -2.71 -1.81
C GLY A 249 5.62 -2.38 -1.98
N TYR A 250 6.42 -3.30 -2.53
CA TYR A 250 7.81 -2.99 -2.87
C TYR A 250 7.86 -2.14 -4.14
N TYR A 251 8.29 -0.87 -4.01
CA TYR A 251 8.41 0.06 -5.13
C TYR A 251 9.86 0.52 -5.25
N GLY A 252 10.50 0.16 -6.37
CA GLY A 252 11.76 0.80 -6.76
C GLY A 252 11.46 2.15 -7.39
N PHE A 253 12.01 3.25 -6.84
CA PHE A 253 11.86 4.60 -7.39
C PHE A 253 12.83 4.91 -8.55
N GLY A 254 13.49 3.88 -9.09
CA GLY A 254 14.48 4.01 -10.16
C GLY A 254 15.68 4.85 -9.74
N GLU A 255 16.17 5.67 -10.66
CA GLU A 255 17.36 6.51 -10.48
C GLU A 255 17.20 7.58 -9.39
N LEU A 256 15.96 7.95 -9.00
CA LEU A 256 15.76 8.92 -7.92
C LEU A 256 16.36 8.44 -6.59
N VAL A 257 16.46 7.12 -6.37
CA VAL A 257 17.05 6.59 -5.13
C VAL A 257 18.56 6.86 -5.05
N ALA A 258 19.22 7.02 -6.19
CA ALA A 258 20.65 7.31 -6.25
C ALA A 258 20.99 8.75 -5.85
N ASP A 259 20.02 9.68 -5.84
CA ASP A 259 20.26 11.06 -5.43
C ASP A 259 20.19 11.19 -3.89
N PRO A 260 21.28 11.63 -3.23
CA PRO A 260 21.34 11.81 -1.77
C PRO A 260 20.24 12.73 -1.21
N ARG A 261 19.71 13.67 -2.01
CA ARG A 261 18.64 14.59 -1.58
C ARG A 261 17.33 13.87 -1.25
N TYR A 262 17.09 12.72 -1.86
CA TYR A 262 15.85 11.96 -1.70
C TYR A 262 15.98 10.78 -0.74
N THR A 263 17.18 10.51 -0.21
CA THR A 263 17.44 9.39 0.70
C THR A 263 16.50 9.40 1.91
N GLY A 264 16.27 10.55 2.54
CA GLY A 264 15.40 10.68 3.72
C GLY A 264 13.90 10.49 3.45
N GLU A 265 13.47 10.48 2.18
CA GLU A 265 12.07 10.40 1.77
C GLU A 265 11.74 9.03 1.13
N LEU A 266 12.63 8.50 0.30
CA LEU A 266 12.38 7.28 -0.48
C LEU A 266 12.83 6.00 0.23
N VAL A 267 14.04 6.00 0.77
CA VAL A 267 14.66 4.80 1.37
C VAL A 267 13.89 4.27 2.59
N PRO A 268 13.36 5.11 3.51
CA PRO A 268 12.55 4.64 4.63
C PRO A 268 11.32 3.86 4.18
N VAL A 269 10.66 4.31 3.11
CA VAL A 269 9.47 3.65 2.56
C VAL A 269 9.85 2.30 1.96
N MET A 270 10.96 2.24 1.22
CA MET A 270 11.50 0.99 0.67
C MET A 270 11.89 0.01 1.79
N ALA A 271 12.52 0.49 2.86
CA ALA A 271 12.90 -0.32 4.02
C ALA A 271 11.66 -0.87 4.75
N ALA A 272 10.62 -0.04 4.94
CA ALA A 272 9.36 -0.46 5.54
C ALA A 272 8.65 -1.52 4.69
N ALA A 273 8.61 -1.36 3.36
CA ALA A 273 8.07 -2.35 2.43
C ALA A 273 8.87 -3.67 2.49
N HIS A 274 10.20 -3.58 2.39
CA HIS A 274 11.10 -4.73 2.46
C HIS A 274 10.92 -5.56 3.74
N LEU A 275 10.77 -4.89 4.90
CA LEU A 275 10.54 -5.58 6.17
C LEU A 275 9.13 -6.18 6.29
N ARG A 276 8.12 -5.63 5.61
CA ARG A 276 6.78 -6.23 5.55
C ARG A 276 6.80 -7.51 4.71
N ASP A 277 7.49 -7.51 3.58
CA ASP A 277 7.58 -8.66 2.68
C ASP A 277 8.38 -9.82 3.29
N ASN A 278 9.53 -9.53 3.91
CA ASN A 278 10.31 -10.53 4.65
C ASN A 278 9.54 -11.16 5.83
N ARG A 279 8.53 -10.47 6.38
CA ARG A 279 7.68 -11.01 7.47
C ARG A 279 6.59 -11.96 6.97
N SER A 280 6.40 -12.09 5.66
CA SER A 280 5.35 -12.93 5.04
C SER A 280 5.80 -14.36 4.72
N GLY A 281 6.94 -14.81 5.28
CA GLY A 281 7.43 -16.20 5.12
C GLY A 281 8.28 -16.43 3.86
N ALA A 282 8.59 -15.39 3.11
CA ALA A 282 9.57 -15.44 2.03
C ALA A 282 10.99 -15.63 2.59
N LEU A 283 11.89 -16.23 1.81
CA LEU A 283 13.31 -16.28 2.15
C LEU A 283 13.83 -14.84 2.37
N PRO A 284 14.65 -14.59 3.40
CA PRO A 284 15.18 -13.25 3.63
C PRO A 284 16.04 -12.84 2.43
N HIS A 285 15.50 -11.94 1.60
CA HIS A 285 16.23 -11.39 0.47
C HIS A 285 17.01 -10.14 0.90
N ARG A 286 18.09 -9.82 0.19
CA ARG A 286 18.91 -8.64 0.47
C ARG A 286 18.08 -7.37 0.23
N PHE A 287 18.27 -6.35 1.07
CA PHE A 287 17.73 -5.03 0.81
C PHE A 287 18.50 -4.41 -0.37
N VAL A 288 17.80 -4.17 -1.48
CA VAL A 288 18.38 -3.67 -2.73
C VAL A 288 17.65 -2.39 -3.12
N LEU A 289 18.39 -1.35 -3.53
CA LEU A 289 17.80 -0.07 -3.94
C LEU A 289 17.37 -0.05 -5.41
N GLY A 290 17.80 -1.06 -6.19
CA GLY A 290 17.37 -1.26 -7.58
C GLY A 290 18.06 -0.36 -8.61
N THR A 291 19.10 0.38 -8.20
CA THR A 291 19.97 1.20 -9.04
C THR A 291 21.36 1.23 -8.42
N GLU A 292 22.38 1.55 -9.21
CA GLU A 292 23.73 1.79 -8.67
C GLU A 292 23.72 3.08 -7.86
N THR A 293 24.18 2.99 -6.62
CA THR A 293 24.23 4.11 -5.68
C THR A 293 25.63 4.31 -5.16
N ASP A 294 25.96 5.54 -4.80
CA ASP A 294 27.23 5.82 -4.13
C ASP A 294 27.30 5.15 -2.74
N ASP A 295 28.53 5.07 -2.19
CA ASP A 295 28.78 4.48 -0.87
C ASP A 295 28.07 5.24 0.27
N GLY A 296 27.82 6.54 0.08
CA GLY A 296 27.16 7.40 1.06
C GLY A 296 25.67 7.08 1.19
N VAL A 297 24.96 6.98 0.07
CA VAL A 297 23.56 6.56 -0.03
C VAL A 297 23.40 5.14 0.50
N SER A 298 24.31 4.24 0.13
CA SER A 298 24.29 2.85 0.61
C SER A 298 24.43 2.76 2.13
N THR A 299 25.38 3.51 2.72
CA THR A 299 25.58 3.56 4.17
C THR A 299 24.37 4.17 4.89
N ALA A 300 23.80 5.24 4.35
CA ALA A 300 22.59 5.86 4.89
C ALA A 300 21.38 4.90 4.81
N ALA A 301 21.29 4.11 3.73
CA ALA A 301 20.22 3.15 3.56
C ALA A 301 20.28 2.00 4.58
N ASP A 302 21.47 1.49 4.89
CA ASP A 302 21.65 0.49 5.95
C ASP A 302 21.28 1.03 7.33
N ALA A 303 21.67 2.28 7.63
CA ALA A 303 21.30 2.96 8.87
C ALA A 303 19.78 3.16 8.99
N ILE A 304 19.12 3.61 7.91
CA ILE A 304 17.66 3.77 7.86
C ILE A 304 16.98 2.40 8.02
N LEU A 305 17.45 1.37 7.33
CA LEU A 305 16.91 0.01 7.46
C LEU A 305 16.97 -0.48 8.92
N ALA A 306 18.08 -0.22 9.62
CA ALA A 306 18.21 -0.55 11.04
C ALA A 306 17.18 0.20 11.90
N GLN A 307 17.01 1.51 11.68
CA GLN A 307 16.04 2.35 12.41
C GLN A 307 14.57 1.99 12.10
N VAL A 308 14.27 1.57 10.87
CA VAL A 308 12.91 1.11 10.54
C VAL A 308 12.67 -0.28 11.15
N ARG A 309 13.71 -1.13 11.21
CA ARG A 309 13.63 -2.47 11.82
C ARG A 309 13.40 -2.41 13.33
N ASP A 310 14.08 -1.51 14.03
CA ASP A 310 13.93 -1.34 15.48
C ASP A 310 12.74 -0.44 15.87
N GLY A 311 12.10 0.23 14.91
CA GLY A 311 10.98 1.14 15.15
C GLY A 311 11.38 2.49 15.75
N SER A 312 12.66 2.88 15.62
CA SER A 312 13.18 4.18 16.06
C SER A 312 13.20 5.24 14.96
N TYR A 313 12.96 4.86 13.69
CA TYR A 313 12.91 5.81 12.59
C TYR A 313 11.88 6.91 12.87
N ARG A 314 12.32 8.17 12.70
CA ARG A 314 11.50 9.36 12.93
C ARG A 314 11.53 10.23 11.70
N TYR A 315 10.36 10.49 11.14
CA TYR A 315 10.24 11.44 10.05
C TYR A 315 10.32 12.87 10.59
N ALA A 316 11.35 13.60 10.17
CA ALA A 316 11.65 14.96 10.64
C ALA A 316 12.24 15.81 9.50
N PRO A 317 11.43 16.18 8.49
CA PRO A 317 11.87 17.09 7.45
C PRO A 317 12.09 18.49 8.04
N ASP A 318 12.78 19.36 7.32
CA ASP A 318 13.03 20.73 7.78
C ASP A 318 11.80 21.65 7.63
N GLY A 319 11.88 22.84 8.24
CA GLY A 319 10.93 23.92 8.01
C GLY A 319 9.61 23.82 8.79
N ALA A 320 8.57 24.51 8.28
CA ALA A 320 7.26 24.57 8.93
C ALA A 320 6.55 23.22 8.93
N PHE A 321 6.65 22.49 7.83
CA PHE A 321 6.10 21.14 7.71
C PHE A 321 6.74 20.17 8.70
N GLY A 322 8.06 20.23 8.90
CA GLY A 322 8.76 19.47 9.93
C GLY A 322 8.22 19.64 11.34
N ARG A 323 7.94 20.89 11.73
CA ARG A 323 7.34 21.20 13.04
C ARG A 323 5.93 20.64 13.16
N ALA A 324 5.12 20.76 12.10
CA ALA A 324 3.78 20.18 12.07
C ALA A 324 3.82 18.64 12.10
N ALA A 325 4.77 18.00 11.42
CA ALA A 325 4.97 16.56 11.49
C ALA A 325 5.34 16.11 12.91
N ALA A 326 6.19 16.86 13.61
CA ALA A 326 6.53 16.59 15.01
C ALA A 326 5.32 16.75 15.95
N GLU A 327 4.49 17.78 15.77
CA GLU A 327 3.25 18.00 16.52
C GLU A 327 2.20 16.92 16.24
N ALA A 328 2.03 16.54 14.97
CA ALA A 328 1.15 15.45 14.56
C ALA A 328 1.60 14.13 15.20
N ARG A 329 2.91 13.87 15.20
CA ARG A 329 3.48 12.67 15.83
C ARG A 329 3.23 12.66 17.34
N GLU A 330 3.29 13.82 17.98
CA GLU A 330 2.95 13.98 19.40
C GLU A 330 1.48 13.67 19.70
N SER A 331 0.58 14.06 18.81
CA SER A 331 -0.84 13.75 18.95
C SER A 331 -1.11 12.26 18.71
N ALA A 332 -0.54 11.71 17.63
CA ALA A 332 -0.70 10.30 17.26
C ALA A 332 -0.09 9.34 18.27
N ARG A 333 1.07 9.66 18.87
CA ARG A 333 1.72 8.78 19.88
C ARG A 333 0.84 8.57 21.11
N TRP A 334 -0.07 9.51 21.40
CA TRP A 334 -1.03 9.42 22.50
C TRP A 334 -2.43 9.02 22.07
N GLY A 335 -2.63 8.69 20.79
CA GLY A 335 -3.85 8.11 20.26
C GLY A 335 -4.75 9.06 19.47
N ASP A 336 -4.48 10.37 19.45
CA ASP A 336 -5.27 11.32 18.66
C ASP A 336 -4.78 11.36 17.20
N THR A 337 -5.12 10.30 16.47
CA THR A 337 -4.69 10.10 15.08
C THR A 337 -5.43 11.03 14.11
N ASP A 338 -6.66 11.41 14.44
CA ASP A 338 -7.46 12.34 13.65
C ASP A 338 -6.95 13.78 13.77
N ALA A 339 -6.59 14.23 14.98
CA ALA A 339 -5.91 15.53 15.14
C ALA A 339 -4.54 15.53 14.45
N ALA A 340 -3.77 14.44 14.57
CA ALA A 340 -2.49 14.31 13.88
C ALA A 340 -2.65 14.49 12.35
N TRP A 341 -3.65 13.85 11.76
CA TRP A 341 -3.95 14.03 10.34
C TRP A 341 -4.34 15.46 9.98
N ARG A 342 -5.21 16.08 10.77
CA ARG A 342 -5.62 17.49 10.57
C ARG A 342 -4.42 18.44 10.59
N VAL A 343 -3.45 18.21 11.47
CA VAL A 343 -2.20 18.99 11.55
C VAL A 343 -1.34 18.78 10.30
N ILE A 344 -1.10 17.53 9.88
CA ILE A 344 -0.33 17.23 8.66
C ILE A 344 -0.98 17.92 7.45
N ARG A 345 -2.29 17.71 7.28
CA ARG A 345 -3.07 18.26 6.18
C ARG A 345 -2.98 19.79 6.11
N ALA A 346 -3.15 20.47 7.24
CA ALA A 346 -3.07 21.93 7.30
C ALA A 346 -1.66 22.45 6.95
N ALA A 347 -0.62 21.65 7.19
CA ALA A 347 0.76 22.02 6.91
C ALA A 347 1.23 21.65 5.49
N LEU A 348 0.52 20.79 4.76
CA LEU A 348 0.90 20.35 3.39
C LEU A 348 1.19 21.52 2.43
N PRO A 349 0.44 22.63 2.41
CA PRO A 349 0.76 23.78 1.55
C PRO A 349 2.15 24.38 1.78
N SER A 350 2.69 24.23 3.00
CA SER A 350 4.01 24.71 3.42
C SER A 350 5.14 23.70 3.23
N TRP A 351 4.83 22.45 2.85
CA TRP A 351 5.83 21.43 2.54
C TRP A 351 6.63 21.84 1.31
N SER A 352 7.96 21.74 1.39
CA SER A 352 8.87 22.00 0.27
C SER A 352 9.62 20.73 -0.08
N PRO A 353 9.65 20.32 -1.36
CA PRO A 353 10.40 19.14 -1.76
C PRO A 353 11.92 19.41 -1.67
N PRO A 354 12.75 18.44 -1.25
CA PRO A 354 14.22 18.55 -1.24
C PRO A 354 14.85 18.67 -2.63
N GLY A 355 14.12 18.28 -3.68
CA GLY A 355 14.55 18.35 -5.07
C GLY A 355 13.35 18.31 -6.02
N PRO A 356 13.54 18.61 -7.31
CA PRO A 356 12.46 18.80 -8.27
C PRO A 356 11.58 17.56 -8.45
N ASP A 357 12.14 16.35 -8.33
CA ASP A 357 11.45 15.11 -8.66
C ASP A 357 10.67 14.49 -7.50
N LEU A 358 10.73 15.08 -6.30
CA LEU A 358 9.92 14.64 -5.17
C LEU A 358 8.55 15.33 -5.22
N LEU A 359 7.50 14.51 -5.34
CA LEU A 359 6.12 14.94 -5.47
C LEU A 359 5.35 14.91 -4.14
N ALA A 360 5.80 14.16 -3.14
CA ALA A 360 5.10 14.04 -1.86
C ALA A 360 6.06 13.70 -0.69
N PRO A 361 5.69 14.05 0.57
CA PRO A 361 6.43 13.67 1.78
C PRO A 361 6.25 12.19 2.13
N LEU A 362 6.92 11.30 1.39
CA LEU A 362 6.78 9.86 1.52
C LEU A 362 7.37 9.30 2.82
N GLY A 363 8.35 9.97 3.43
CA GLY A 363 8.96 9.52 4.67
C GLY A 363 7.97 9.39 5.83
N LEU A 364 6.81 10.07 5.76
CA LEU A 364 5.68 9.88 6.68
C LEU A 364 5.27 8.40 6.81
N LEU A 365 5.27 7.66 5.70
CA LEU A 365 4.78 6.28 5.63
C LEU A 365 5.68 5.27 6.37
N ALA A 366 6.94 5.64 6.59
CA ALA A 366 7.93 4.79 7.25
C ALA A 366 8.04 5.05 8.75
N ASP A 367 7.56 6.20 9.24
CA ASP A 367 7.51 6.48 10.67
C ASP A 367 6.48 5.53 11.33
N PRO A 368 6.84 4.83 12.41
CA PRO A 368 5.96 3.84 13.03
C PRO A 368 4.72 4.47 13.71
N VAL A 369 4.76 5.77 14.00
CA VAL A 369 3.66 6.51 14.60
C VAL A 369 2.85 7.26 13.55
N LEU A 370 3.51 7.94 12.59
CA LEU A 370 2.81 8.68 11.54
C LEU A 370 2.35 7.81 10.37
N GLY A 371 3.08 6.75 10.03
CA GLY A 371 2.75 5.88 8.90
C GLY A 371 1.35 5.30 8.98
N PRO A 372 0.91 4.75 10.14
CA PRO A 372 -0.46 4.29 10.31
C PRO A 372 -1.53 5.39 10.25
N VAL A 373 -1.18 6.66 10.50
CA VAL A 373 -2.11 7.80 10.37
C VAL A 373 -2.46 8.06 8.90
N VAL A 374 -1.54 7.76 7.98
CA VAL A 374 -1.74 7.93 6.53
C VAL A 374 -2.41 6.66 5.96
N THR A 375 -3.73 6.58 6.08
CA THR A 375 -4.53 5.55 5.40
C THR A 375 -4.56 5.79 3.89
N ARG A 376 -5.13 4.85 3.14
CA ARG A 376 -5.30 5.00 1.69
C ARG A 376 -6.09 6.26 1.33
N GLU A 377 -7.22 6.49 2.00
CA GLU A 377 -8.09 7.64 1.77
C GLU A 377 -7.34 8.95 2.08
N ARG A 378 -6.58 8.98 3.18
CA ARG A 378 -5.73 10.12 3.56
C ARG A 378 -4.55 10.31 2.60
N GLY A 379 -3.99 9.23 2.06
CA GLY A 379 -2.98 9.28 0.99
C GLY A 379 -3.51 9.93 -0.28
N LEU A 380 -4.74 9.59 -0.68
CA LEU A 380 -5.43 10.24 -1.81
C LEU A 380 -5.72 11.71 -1.52
N GLU A 381 -6.18 12.05 -0.31
CA GLU A 381 -6.36 13.44 0.11
C GLU A 381 -5.04 14.22 0.08
N LEU A 382 -3.92 13.62 0.50
CA LEU A 382 -2.58 14.22 0.43
C LEU A 382 -2.20 14.54 -1.03
N LEU A 383 -2.40 13.57 -1.93
CA LEU A 383 -2.10 13.74 -3.34
C LEU A 383 -2.98 14.82 -3.99
N ALA A 384 -4.24 14.90 -3.58
CA ALA A 384 -5.21 15.89 -4.03
C ALA A 384 -5.01 17.28 -3.40
N THR A 385 -4.27 17.38 -2.29
CA THR A 385 -4.00 18.66 -1.62
C THR A 385 -2.86 19.42 -2.31
N PRO A 386 -3.08 20.69 -2.71
CA PRO A 386 -2.01 21.53 -3.26
C PRO A 386 -0.88 21.76 -2.24
N ARG A 387 0.36 21.68 -2.71
CA ARG A 387 1.57 21.70 -1.87
C ARG A 387 2.74 22.38 -2.57
N ALA A 388 3.84 22.60 -1.86
CA ALA A 388 5.01 23.33 -2.37
C ALA A 388 4.68 24.75 -2.87
N GLY A 389 3.73 25.43 -2.20
CA GLY A 389 3.27 26.77 -2.57
C GLY A 389 2.52 26.84 -3.91
N ARG A 390 2.12 25.71 -4.51
CA ARG A 390 1.32 25.70 -5.74
C ARG A 390 -0.17 25.92 -5.45
N PRO A 391 -0.87 26.70 -6.27
CA PRO A 391 -2.32 26.86 -6.15
C PRO A 391 -3.05 25.65 -6.75
N GLY A 392 -4.22 25.32 -6.22
CA GLY A 392 -5.07 24.26 -6.75
C GLY A 392 -6.38 24.12 -5.97
N PRO A 393 -7.30 23.25 -6.43
CA PRO A 393 -8.52 22.95 -5.69
C PRO A 393 -8.16 22.23 -4.37
N VAL A 394 -8.80 22.64 -3.28
CA VAL A 394 -8.66 21.94 -1.99
C VAL A 394 -9.70 20.81 -1.97
N PRO A 395 -9.29 19.55 -1.77
CA PRO A 395 -10.23 18.43 -1.70
C PRO A 395 -11.09 18.50 -0.44
N ASP A 396 -12.23 17.80 -0.46
CA ASP A 396 -13.03 17.61 0.74
C ASP A 396 -12.25 16.78 1.78
N PRO A 397 -12.31 17.15 3.07
CA PRO A 397 -11.66 16.39 4.13
C PRO A 397 -12.07 14.93 4.13
N VAL A 398 -11.10 14.02 4.29
CA VAL A 398 -11.44 12.67 4.73
C VAL A 398 -12.03 12.75 6.15
N PRO A 399 -13.19 12.11 6.41
CA PRO A 399 -13.78 12.08 7.74
C PRO A 399 -12.83 11.46 8.78
N ASP A 400 -13.03 11.84 10.03
CA ASP A 400 -12.33 11.26 11.18
C ASP A 400 -12.55 9.74 11.21
N LEU A 401 -11.48 8.99 11.49
CA LEU A 401 -11.47 7.52 11.45
C LEU A 401 -11.99 6.92 12.76
N ASP A 402 -11.77 7.62 13.87
CA ASP A 402 -12.15 7.13 15.19
C ASP A 402 -13.65 7.37 15.44
N PRO A 403 -14.44 6.31 15.69
CA PRO A 403 -15.83 6.48 16.08
C PRO A 403 -15.90 7.15 17.47
N PRO A 404 -16.94 7.96 17.72
CA PRO A 404 -17.04 8.67 18.99
C PRO A 404 -17.26 7.71 20.16
N GLY A 405 -16.53 7.95 21.25
CA GLY A 405 -16.79 7.34 22.56
C GLY A 405 -16.34 5.88 22.70
N LEU A 406 -17.14 5.05 23.38
CA LEU A 406 -16.78 3.67 23.76
C LEU A 406 -17.60 2.58 23.05
N ARG A 407 -18.71 2.95 22.41
CA ARG A 407 -19.71 2.00 21.90
C ARG A 407 -19.17 1.00 20.87
N TRP A 408 -18.11 1.38 20.16
CA TRP A 408 -17.46 0.56 19.14
C TRP A 408 -16.76 -0.68 19.73
N LEU A 409 -16.46 -0.70 21.03
CA LEU A 409 -15.86 -1.86 21.69
C LEU A 409 -16.77 -3.10 21.67
N ALA A 410 -18.09 -2.88 21.59
CA ALA A 410 -19.08 -3.96 21.45
C ALA A 410 -19.26 -4.45 20.01
N ASP A 411 -18.62 -3.81 19.01
CA ASP A 411 -18.75 -4.23 17.62
C ASP A 411 -17.84 -5.44 17.34
N THR A 412 -18.40 -6.49 16.72
CA THR A 412 -17.64 -7.69 16.34
C THR A 412 -16.52 -7.30 15.36
N PRO A 413 -15.25 -7.65 15.62
CA PRO A 413 -14.15 -7.28 14.73
C PRO A 413 -14.33 -7.93 13.36
N ARG A 414 -14.28 -7.12 12.28
CA ARG A 414 -14.50 -7.56 10.88
C ARG A 414 -13.43 -8.53 10.34
N TRP A 415 -12.34 -8.77 11.07
CA TRP A 415 -11.22 -9.61 10.63
C TRP A 415 -10.55 -10.27 11.83
N ASN A 416 -10.58 -11.61 11.91
CA ASN A 416 -9.72 -12.53 12.71
C ASN A 416 -9.07 -12.00 14.02
N ALA A 417 -9.68 -11.05 14.72
CA ALA A 417 -9.19 -10.53 16.00
C ALA A 417 -9.80 -11.43 17.08
N PRO A 418 -8.99 -12.16 17.87
CA PRO A 418 -9.47 -13.23 18.73
C PRO A 418 -10.36 -12.86 19.93
N HIS A 419 -10.85 -11.63 20.09
CA HIS A 419 -11.08 -11.11 21.45
C HIS A 419 -12.53 -10.82 21.78
N ASP A 420 -13.14 -11.73 22.54
CA ASP A 420 -14.40 -11.54 23.23
C ASP A 420 -14.22 -10.78 24.56
N SER A 421 -13.12 -10.05 24.81
CA SER A 421 -12.87 -9.41 26.11
C SER A 421 -11.98 -8.17 25.98
N HIS A 422 -12.23 -7.16 26.79
CA HIS A 422 -11.38 -5.97 26.91
C HIS A 422 -11.41 -5.43 28.33
N ARG A 423 -10.31 -4.81 28.76
CA ARG A 423 -10.24 -4.08 30.03
C ARG A 423 -9.51 -2.76 29.85
N CYS A 424 -10.04 -1.71 30.44
CA CYS A 424 -9.44 -0.39 30.37
C CYS A 424 -9.56 0.35 31.70
N LEU A 425 -8.63 1.27 31.91
CA LEU A 425 -8.53 2.18 33.03
C LEU A 425 -8.44 3.60 32.47
N TRP A 426 -9.14 4.55 33.08
CA TRP A 426 -8.98 5.98 32.84
C TRP A 426 -8.65 6.70 34.14
N VAL A 427 -7.75 7.68 34.08
CA VAL A 427 -7.38 8.55 35.21
C VAL A 427 -7.55 10.01 34.82
N GLU A 428 -8.37 10.73 35.58
CA GLU A 428 -8.73 12.13 35.32
C GLU A 428 -7.56 13.06 35.65
N GLY A 429 -7.21 13.96 34.72
CA GLY A 429 -6.19 14.98 34.92
C GLY A 429 -4.74 14.47 34.99
N ALA A 430 -4.52 13.17 34.77
CA ALA A 430 -3.19 12.60 34.63
C ALA A 430 -2.71 12.70 33.18
N GLU A 431 -1.40 12.93 33.00
CA GLU A 431 -0.73 12.73 31.71
C GLU A 431 -0.39 11.24 31.53
N PRO A 432 -0.36 10.72 30.28
CA PRO A 432 -0.02 9.33 30.00
C PRO A 432 1.31 8.87 30.62
N GLU A 433 2.30 9.78 30.68
CA GLU A 433 3.62 9.54 31.27
C GLU A 433 3.57 9.30 32.79
N ALA A 434 2.49 9.67 33.48
CA ALA A 434 2.31 9.44 34.91
C ALA A 434 1.72 8.05 35.23
N LEU A 435 1.16 7.35 34.24
CA LEU A 435 0.55 6.03 34.47
C LEU A 435 1.52 4.96 35.00
N PRO A 436 2.81 4.89 34.60
CA PRO A 436 3.76 3.96 35.20
C PRO A 436 3.86 4.09 36.72
N ASP A 437 3.84 5.31 37.27
CA ASP A 437 3.93 5.52 38.73
C ASP A 437 2.62 5.18 39.45
N LEU A 438 1.49 5.35 38.76
CA LEU A 438 0.16 5.10 39.33
C LEU A 438 -0.20 3.62 39.32
N VAL A 439 0.08 2.91 38.23
CA VAL A 439 -0.41 1.54 37.98
C VAL A 439 0.64 0.55 37.49
N GLY A 440 1.87 1.00 37.23
CA GLY A 440 2.96 0.17 36.73
C GLY A 440 3.54 -0.79 37.77
N GLU A 441 4.10 -1.89 37.27
CA GLU A 441 4.82 -2.87 38.09
C GLU A 441 6.00 -2.24 38.86
N ASP A 442 6.19 -2.65 40.11
CA ASP A 442 7.29 -2.18 40.94
C ASP A 442 8.65 -2.62 40.33
N GLY A 443 9.49 -1.65 39.97
CA GLY A 443 10.81 -1.89 39.36
C GLY A 443 10.83 -1.93 37.83
N CYS A 444 9.68 -1.76 37.15
CA CYS A 444 9.64 -1.62 35.69
C CYS A 444 10.04 -0.20 35.23
N ALA A 445 10.87 -0.13 34.19
CA ALA A 445 11.39 1.11 33.63
C ALA A 445 10.42 1.74 32.61
N GLY A 446 9.36 2.39 33.08
CA GLY A 446 8.54 3.32 32.29
C GLY A 446 7.77 2.72 31.10
N LEU A 447 7.30 3.61 30.22
CA LEU A 447 6.56 3.25 29.00
C LEU A 447 7.50 2.64 27.95
N THR A 448 7.09 1.54 27.35
CA THR A 448 7.82 0.89 26.25
C THR A 448 7.32 1.38 24.89
N ALA A 449 8.22 1.36 23.89
CA ALA A 449 7.91 1.81 22.54
C ALA A 449 6.72 1.03 21.92
N PRO A 450 6.00 1.64 20.97
CA PRO A 450 4.91 0.98 20.26
C PRO A 450 5.39 -0.31 19.58
N SER A 451 4.56 -1.35 19.64
CA SER A 451 4.82 -2.59 18.89
C SER A 451 4.03 -2.58 17.59
N GLY A 452 4.68 -2.80 16.45
CA GLY A 452 4.00 -2.83 15.16
C GLY A 452 2.84 -3.84 15.10
N ARG A 453 1.88 -3.58 14.19
CA ARG A 453 0.58 -4.23 13.90
C ARG A 453 0.44 -5.76 14.00
N ARG A 454 1.51 -6.54 14.20
CA ARG A 454 1.50 -7.98 14.51
C ARG A 454 2.24 -8.29 15.81
N ALA A 455 3.31 -7.57 16.14
CA ALA A 455 4.00 -7.67 17.43
C ALA A 455 3.08 -7.30 18.60
N ALA A 456 2.13 -6.36 18.42
CA ALA A 456 1.08 -6.06 19.39
C ALA A 456 0.18 -7.28 19.69
N TRP A 457 -0.05 -8.14 18.68
CA TRP A 457 -0.98 -9.28 18.76
C TRP A 457 -0.28 -10.62 19.05
N PHE A 458 1.02 -10.72 18.74
CA PHE A 458 1.80 -11.97 18.79
C PHE A 458 3.00 -11.93 19.75
N HIS A 459 3.22 -10.87 20.55
CA HIS A 459 4.23 -10.88 21.63
C HIS A 459 3.88 -11.82 22.80
N HIS A 460 2.99 -12.78 22.59
CA HIS A 460 2.90 -14.02 23.36
C HIS A 460 4.16 -14.89 23.15
N GLY A 461 5.33 -14.32 23.45
CA GLY A 461 6.58 -15.05 23.57
C GLY A 461 6.59 -15.79 24.90
N HIS A 462 6.59 -17.11 24.83
CA HIS A 462 6.78 -18.07 25.94
C HIS A 462 8.08 -17.87 26.77
N GLY A 463 8.82 -16.77 26.61
CA GLY A 463 10.20 -16.62 27.06
C GLY A 463 10.49 -15.52 28.08
N GLN A 464 9.54 -14.67 28.46
CA GLN A 464 9.79 -13.57 29.43
C GLN A 464 9.12 -13.78 30.80
N TRP A 465 8.58 -14.97 31.06
CA TRP A 465 7.64 -15.24 32.16
C TRP A 465 8.07 -16.34 33.14
N ASP A 466 9.38 -16.62 33.26
CA ASP A 466 9.86 -17.67 34.17
C ASP A 466 9.83 -17.25 35.67
N GLU A 467 9.42 -16.00 35.99
CA GLU A 467 9.51 -15.46 37.37
C GLU A 467 8.19 -14.98 38.01
N SER A 468 7.08 -14.84 37.28
CA SER A 468 5.79 -14.37 37.85
C SER A 468 4.97 -15.50 38.48
N ALA A 469 4.24 -15.20 39.55
CA ALA A 469 3.40 -16.21 40.21
C ALA A 469 2.14 -16.51 39.38
N PRO A 470 1.67 -17.78 39.29
CA PRO A 470 0.57 -18.17 38.38
C PRO A 470 -0.76 -17.42 38.57
N TRP A 471 -1.01 -16.88 39.77
CA TRP A 471 -2.22 -16.11 40.10
C TRP A 471 -2.13 -14.63 39.67
N GLU A 472 -0.92 -14.13 39.38
CA GLU A 472 -0.72 -12.74 38.98
C GLU A 472 -1.34 -12.46 37.61
N ASP A 473 -2.03 -11.33 37.51
CA ASP A 473 -2.58 -10.81 36.28
C ASP A 473 -1.99 -9.43 36.00
N ARG A 474 -0.73 -9.42 35.57
CA ARG A 474 0.00 -8.24 35.14
C ARG A 474 -0.42 -7.89 33.71
N ALA A 475 -1.30 -6.92 33.57
CA ALA A 475 -1.82 -6.51 32.28
C ALA A 475 -0.74 -5.80 31.46
N VAL A 476 -0.65 -6.11 30.16
CA VAL A 476 0.13 -5.31 29.22
C VAL A 476 -0.85 -4.40 28.50
N VAL A 477 -0.90 -3.14 28.90
CA VAL A 477 -1.88 -2.16 28.45
C VAL A 477 -1.25 -1.19 27.44
N SER A 478 -2.02 -0.80 26.44
CA SER A 478 -1.71 0.35 25.58
C SER A 478 -2.10 1.64 26.29
N VAL A 479 -1.20 2.62 26.27
CA VAL A 479 -1.34 3.87 27.04
C VAL A 479 -1.54 5.07 26.10
N GLY A 480 -2.48 5.95 26.43
CA GLY A 480 -2.76 7.15 25.65
C GLY A 480 -3.54 8.19 26.42
N ARG A 481 -4.05 9.19 25.71
CA ARG A 481 -4.92 10.24 26.25
C ARG A 481 -6.17 10.40 25.40
N THR A 482 -7.24 10.88 26.02
CA THR A 482 -8.47 11.29 25.34
C THR A 482 -8.60 12.82 25.35
N GLY A 483 -9.37 13.36 24.41
CA GLY A 483 -9.65 14.80 24.35
C GLY A 483 -10.44 15.36 25.55
N SER A 484 -10.95 14.50 26.43
CA SER A 484 -11.68 14.86 27.65
C SER A 484 -10.79 15.05 28.89
N GLY A 485 -9.46 15.04 28.74
CA GLY A 485 -8.52 15.24 29.85
C GLY A 485 -8.27 13.98 30.68
N TRP A 486 -8.49 12.81 30.10
CA TRP A 486 -8.22 11.52 30.74
C TRP A 486 -7.01 10.84 30.09
N ALA A 487 -6.07 10.37 30.91
CA ALA A 487 -5.12 9.35 30.47
C ALA A 487 -5.79 7.97 30.55
N PHE A 488 -5.57 7.12 29.55
CA PHE A 488 -6.09 5.76 29.53
C PHE A 488 -4.99 4.72 29.45
N ALA A 489 -5.29 3.55 29.99
CA ALA A 489 -4.55 2.31 29.84
C ALA A 489 -5.55 1.23 29.44
N CYS A 490 -5.44 0.70 28.21
CA CYS A 490 -6.36 -0.33 27.74
C CYS A 490 -5.66 -1.57 27.19
N ASP A 491 -6.14 -2.73 27.62
CA ASP A 491 -5.79 -4.04 27.13
C ASP A 491 -7.00 -4.58 26.37
N ALA A 492 -6.91 -4.53 25.03
CA ALA A 492 -7.97 -4.95 24.12
C ALA A 492 -8.03 -6.48 23.94
N ALA A 493 -7.16 -7.24 24.62
CA ALA A 493 -6.99 -8.67 24.46
C ALA A 493 -6.49 -9.33 25.77
N PRO A 494 -7.21 -9.19 26.89
CA PRO A 494 -6.71 -9.64 28.18
C PRO A 494 -6.54 -11.16 28.23
N ARG A 495 -5.45 -11.59 28.86
CA ARG A 495 -5.11 -13.02 29.05
C ARG A 495 -6.19 -13.76 29.85
N THR A 496 -6.73 -13.08 30.86
CA THR A 496 -7.84 -13.52 31.68
C THR A 496 -9.12 -13.02 31.01
N ALA A 497 -10.05 -13.92 30.72
CA ALA A 497 -11.26 -13.53 29.99
C ALA A 497 -12.16 -12.60 30.82
N ALA A 498 -12.18 -12.73 32.15
CA ALA A 498 -13.03 -11.94 33.03
C ALA A 498 -12.43 -11.79 34.44
N ALA A 499 -12.97 -10.82 35.19
CA ALA A 499 -12.69 -10.62 36.60
C ALA A 499 -13.11 -11.86 37.41
N GLY A 500 -12.13 -12.52 38.06
CA GLY A 500 -12.36 -13.67 38.93
C GLY A 500 -12.41 -13.32 40.41
N HIS A 501 -12.54 -14.32 41.28
CA HIS A 501 -12.60 -14.15 42.74
C HIS A 501 -11.36 -13.51 43.41
N PHE A 502 -10.21 -13.48 42.72
CA PHE A 502 -9.01 -12.78 43.18
C PHE A 502 -8.89 -11.37 42.63
N PHE A 503 -9.83 -10.93 41.79
CA PHE A 503 -9.78 -9.60 41.18
C PHE A 503 -9.83 -8.51 42.24
N VAL A 504 -8.93 -7.53 42.10
CA VAL A 504 -8.89 -6.29 42.88
C VAL A 504 -8.77 -5.16 41.89
N SER A 505 -9.75 -4.25 41.91
CA SER A 505 -9.79 -3.16 40.95
C SER A 505 -8.59 -2.22 41.08
N PRO A 506 -8.01 -1.79 39.95
CA PRO A 506 -7.04 -0.72 39.90
C PRO A 506 -7.48 0.64 40.41
N ALA A 507 -8.79 0.88 40.42
CA ALA A 507 -9.33 2.23 40.54
C ALA A 507 -8.79 2.95 41.78
N ALA A 508 -8.76 2.28 42.94
CA ALA A 508 -8.30 2.87 44.18
C ALA A 508 -6.85 3.38 44.07
N TYR A 509 -5.89 2.55 43.65
CA TYR A 509 -4.50 2.99 43.56
C TYR A 509 -4.25 3.98 42.41
N ALA A 510 -4.98 3.87 41.30
CA ALA A 510 -4.89 4.79 40.17
C ALA A 510 -5.44 6.20 40.51
N SER A 511 -6.43 6.28 41.40
CA SER A 511 -7.11 7.52 41.78
C SER A 511 -6.37 8.41 42.79
N ARG A 512 -5.07 8.16 43.08
CA ARG A 512 -4.32 8.97 44.06
C ARG A 512 -4.26 10.46 43.71
N GLY A 513 -4.25 10.79 42.42
CA GLY A 513 -4.18 12.17 41.91
C GLY A 513 -5.52 12.78 41.44
N GLY A 514 -6.61 12.01 41.44
CA GLY A 514 -7.87 12.42 40.82
C GLY A 514 -8.93 11.33 40.89
N ARG A 515 -9.83 11.28 39.90
CA ARG A 515 -10.78 10.17 39.73
C ARG A 515 -10.20 9.10 38.82
N ALA A 516 -10.50 7.84 39.09
CA ALA A 516 -10.19 6.73 38.22
C ALA A 516 -11.43 5.88 37.92
N VAL A 517 -11.57 5.44 36.68
CA VAL A 517 -12.64 4.56 36.20
C VAL A 517 -12.00 3.31 35.61
N VAL A 518 -12.41 2.13 36.06
CA VAL A 518 -11.98 0.84 35.50
C VAL A 518 -13.19 0.14 34.90
N LEU A 519 -13.01 -0.36 33.67
CA LEU A 519 -13.99 -1.16 32.96
C LEU A 519 -13.35 -2.48 32.54
N TRP A 520 -14.09 -3.58 32.68
CA TRP A 520 -13.72 -4.88 32.13
C TRP A 520 -14.97 -5.58 31.61
N ALA A 521 -15.00 -5.85 30.30
CA ALA A 521 -16.11 -6.55 29.67
C ALA A 521 -15.63 -7.83 28.98
N HIS A 522 -16.48 -8.85 29.01
CA HIS A 522 -16.31 -10.12 28.32
C HIS A 522 -17.62 -10.53 27.65
N SER A 523 -17.57 -10.72 26.35
CA SER A 523 -18.61 -11.36 25.54
C SER A 523 -18.48 -12.89 25.57
N ALA A 524 -19.61 -13.59 25.57
CA ALA A 524 -19.69 -15.02 25.39
C ALA A 524 -19.54 -15.39 23.90
N ARG A 525 -19.23 -16.66 23.61
CA ARG A 525 -19.04 -17.18 22.24
C ARG A 525 -20.27 -17.06 21.33
N ASP A 526 -21.45 -16.88 21.90
CA ASP A 526 -22.71 -16.67 21.20
C ASP A 526 -23.02 -15.18 20.93
N GLY A 527 -22.11 -14.27 21.34
CA GLY A 527 -22.20 -12.83 21.13
C GLY A 527 -22.97 -12.07 22.23
N GLY A 528 -23.40 -12.75 23.30
CA GLY A 528 -24.02 -12.10 24.46
C GLY A 528 -23.00 -11.60 25.48
N LEU A 529 -23.34 -10.58 26.28
CA LEU A 529 -22.48 -10.11 27.38
C LEU A 529 -22.40 -11.15 28.51
N ALA A 530 -21.21 -11.68 28.77
CA ALA A 530 -20.97 -12.65 29.84
C ALA A 530 -20.66 -11.96 31.18
N VAL A 531 -19.69 -11.04 31.17
CA VAL A 531 -19.26 -10.29 32.36
C VAL A 531 -19.06 -8.82 32.02
N PHE A 532 -19.54 -7.93 32.89
CA PHE A 532 -19.24 -6.50 32.83
C PHE A 532 -18.95 -5.97 34.23
N HIS A 533 -17.73 -5.50 34.43
CA HIS A 533 -17.30 -4.87 35.66
C HIS A 533 -17.06 -3.37 35.44
N LEU A 534 -17.55 -2.56 36.38
CA LEU A 534 -17.26 -1.15 36.50
C LEU A 534 -16.83 -0.84 37.93
N SER A 535 -15.73 -0.12 38.11
CA SER A 535 -15.34 0.44 39.41
C SER A 535 -14.84 1.86 39.27
N VAL A 536 -15.23 2.70 40.22
CA VAL A 536 -14.92 4.13 40.25
C VAL A 536 -14.33 4.47 41.60
N ALA A 537 -13.20 5.15 41.58
CA ALA A 537 -12.51 5.58 42.79
C ALA A 537 -12.05 7.03 42.67
N GLU A 538 -11.90 7.70 43.80
CA GLU A 538 -11.41 9.07 43.88
C GLU A 538 -10.51 9.22 45.12
N ARG A 539 -9.34 9.83 44.94
CA ARG A 539 -8.36 10.10 46.02
C ARG A 539 -7.93 8.87 46.82
N GLY A 540 -7.84 7.71 46.18
CA GLY A 540 -7.38 6.48 46.81
C GLY A 540 -8.48 5.57 47.36
N GLU A 541 -9.74 6.00 47.32
CA GLU A 541 -10.88 5.27 47.89
C GLU A 541 -11.89 4.88 46.80
N GLU A 542 -12.37 3.63 46.82
CA GLU A 542 -13.44 3.17 45.94
C GLU A 542 -14.76 3.85 46.34
N LEU A 543 -15.36 4.58 45.41
CA LEU A 543 -16.66 5.24 45.61
C LEU A 543 -17.80 4.23 45.43
N TYR A 544 -17.75 3.49 44.33
CA TYR A 544 -18.68 2.42 44.01
C TYR A 544 -18.12 1.51 42.93
N ALA A 545 -18.63 0.28 42.90
CA ALA A 545 -18.33 -0.70 41.87
C ALA A 545 -19.52 -1.65 41.67
N TYR A 546 -19.61 -2.25 40.49
CA TYR A 546 -20.47 -3.39 40.27
C TYR A 546 -19.85 -4.39 39.29
N THR A 547 -20.25 -5.65 39.43
CA THR A 547 -19.94 -6.73 38.48
C THR A 547 -21.25 -7.40 38.09
N LEU A 548 -21.58 -7.33 36.80
CA LEU A 548 -22.69 -8.03 36.17
C LEU A 548 -22.16 -9.35 35.60
N CYS A 549 -22.71 -10.47 36.05
CA CYS A 549 -22.44 -11.81 35.52
C CYS A 549 -23.77 -12.41 35.02
N GLY A 550 -24.00 -12.40 33.72
CA GLY A 550 -25.30 -12.77 33.14
C GLY A 550 -26.44 -11.85 33.63
N THR A 551 -27.24 -12.30 34.60
CA THR A 551 -28.31 -11.51 35.24
C THR A 551 -27.98 -11.10 36.68
N ASP A 552 -26.94 -11.66 37.27
CA ASP A 552 -26.59 -11.41 38.67
C ASP A 552 -25.71 -10.16 38.75
N VAL A 553 -26.00 -9.28 39.72
CA VAL A 553 -25.27 -8.03 39.93
C VAL A 553 -24.75 -7.96 41.36
N GLU A 554 -23.42 -8.03 41.50
CA GLU A 554 -22.73 -7.73 42.75
C GLU A 554 -22.38 -6.25 42.78
N ARG A 555 -22.62 -5.56 43.92
CA ARG A 555 -22.42 -4.11 44.06
C ARG A 555 -21.62 -3.78 45.30
N SER A 556 -20.80 -2.74 45.20
CA SER A 556 -20.08 -2.07 46.28
C SER A 556 -20.40 -0.58 46.20
N GLY A 557 -20.74 0.05 47.33
CA GLY A 557 -21.09 1.48 47.37
C GLY A 557 -22.40 1.88 46.64
N PRO A 558 -22.76 3.18 46.65
CA PRO A 558 -23.98 3.70 46.02
C PRO A 558 -23.77 3.98 44.52
N VAL A 559 -24.03 2.99 43.66
CA VAL A 559 -23.96 3.15 42.19
C VAL A 559 -25.01 4.18 41.70
N PRO A 560 -24.62 5.21 40.92
CA PRO A 560 -25.55 6.19 40.35
C PRO A 560 -26.63 5.55 39.48
N GLY A 561 -27.84 6.12 39.49
CA GLY A 561 -28.97 5.57 38.74
C GLY A 561 -28.80 5.61 37.21
N THR A 562 -27.90 6.45 36.69
CA THR A 562 -27.50 6.51 35.27
C THR A 562 -26.60 5.33 34.87
N LEU A 563 -25.90 4.73 35.84
CA LEU A 563 -24.98 3.60 35.66
C LEU A 563 -25.53 2.28 36.19
N ASP A 564 -26.69 2.28 36.86
CA ASP A 564 -27.29 1.09 37.44
C ASP A 564 -27.72 0.09 36.34
N PRO A 565 -27.11 -1.11 36.28
CA PRO A 565 -27.35 -2.05 35.18
C PRO A 565 -28.82 -2.46 35.05
N GLU A 566 -29.58 -2.53 36.15
CA GLU A 566 -31.01 -2.85 36.10
C GLU A 566 -31.86 -1.76 35.44
N ARG A 567 -31.41 -0.49 35.52
CA ARG A 567 -32.09 0.65 34.88
C ARG A 567 -31.65 0.80 33.44
N VAL A 568 -30.34 0.72 33.19
CA VAL A 568 -29.74 0.88 31.85
C VAL A 568 -30.20 -0.24 30.91
N LEU A 569 -30.31 -1.47 31.39
CA LEU A 569 -30.67 -2.64 30.58
C LEU A 569 -32.19 -2.88 30.48
N ARG A 570 -33.03 -2.01 31.06
CA ARG A 570 -34.48 -2.19 31.04
C ARG A 570 -35.01 -2.11 29.61
N GLY A 571 -35.51 -3.24 29.10
CA GLY A 571 -36.06 -3.35 27.75
C GLY A 571 -35.01 -3.47 26.64
N VAL A 572 -33.74 -3.68 26.99
CA VAL A 572 -32.63 -3.87 26.05
C VAL A 572 -32.47 -5.37 25.74
N GLY A 573 -32.39 -5.71 24.44
CA GLY A 573 -32.13 -7.08 23.99
C GLY A 573 -30.71 -7.54 24.33
N GLU A 574 -30.48 -8.85 24.46
CA GLU A 574 -29.20 -9.41 24.91
C GLU A 574 -27.99 -8.94 24.06
N ALA A 575 -28.18 -8.83 22.75
CA ALA A 575 -27.15 -8.42 21.80
C ALA A 575 -26.71 -6.94 21.94
N ASP A 576 -27.54 -6.07 22.56
CA ASP A 576 -27.23 -4.63 22.70
C ASP A 576 -26.85 -4.24 24.14
N ARG A 577 -26.84 -5.20 25.08
CA ARG A 577 -26.59 -4.91 26.51
C ARG A 577 -25.24 -4.24 26.74
N GLU A 578 -24.17 -4.78 26.15
CA GLU A 578 -22.82 -4.22 26.28
C GLU A 578 -22.76 -2.79 25.73
N ARG A 579 -23.30 -2.59 24.52
CA ARG A 579 -23.34 -1.28 23.86
C ARG A 579 -24.11 -0.23 24.69
N CYS A 580 -25.20 -0.62 25.34
CA CYS A 580 -25.96 0.28 26.23
C CYS A 580 -25.20 0.62 27.51
N LEU A 581 -24.50 -0.34 28.14
CA LEU A 581 -23.68 -0.08 29.33
C LEU A 581 -22.48 0.81 29.00
N LEU A 582 -21.80 0.56 27.88
CA LEU A 582 -20.71 1.42 27.38
C LEU A 582 -21.19 2.84 27.08
N ALA A 583 -22.39 3.00 26.51
CA ALA A 583 -22.98 4.32 26.29
C ALA A 583 -23.27 5.05 27.61
N ALA A 584 -23.78 4.36 28.63
CA ALA A 584 -24.02 4.96 29.94
C ALA A 584 -22.72 5.43 30.62
N VAL A 585 -21.65 4.63 30.56
CA VAL A 585 -20.32 5.00 31.07
C VAL A 585 -19.75 6.19 30.30
N GLN A 586 -19.87 6.18 28.98
CA GLN A 586 -19.46 7.29 28.13
C GLN A 586 -20.21 8.58 28.48
N ASP A 587 -21.53 8.54 28.64
CA ASP A 587 -22.35 9.72 28.88
C ASP A 587 -22.12 10.31 30.28
N GLU A 588 -21.89 9.47 31.29
CA GLU A 588 -21.61 9.92 32.66
C GLU A 588 -20.24 10.60 32.79
N PHE A 589 -19.21 10.07 32.11
CA PHE A 589 -17.82 10.49 32.33
C PHE A 589 -17.17 11.21 31.13
N GLY A 590 -17.80 11.23 29.96
CA GLY A 590 -17.22 11.75 28.73
C GLY A 590 -16.01 10.93 28.23
N LEU A 591 -16.00 9.62 28.49
CA LEU A 591 -14.89 8.74 28.13
C LEU A 591 -14.93 8.32 26.66
N SER A 592 -13.76 8.12 26.08
CA SER A 592 -13.58 7.60 24.72
C SER A 592 -12.30 6.76 24.63
N LEU A 593 -12.15 6.03 23.52
CA LEU A 593 -10.90 5.36 23.17
C LEU A 593 -10.62 5.50 21.67
N PRO A 594 -9.34 5.69 21.28
CA PRO A 594 -8.94 5.79 19.89
C PRO A 594 -8.86 4.38 19.26
N ARG A 595 -9.89 4.03 18.49
CA ARG A 595 -10.00 2.72 17.82
C ARG A 595 -8.81 2.49 16.88
N HIS A 596 -8.49 3.46 16.06
CA HIS A 596 -7.43 3.38 15.05
C HIS A 596 -6.07 3.18 15.70
N ALA A 597 -5.73 3.97 16.72
CA ALA A 597 -4.45 3.85 17.42
C ALA A 597 -4.27 2.49 18.13
N LEU A 598 -5.34 1.96 18.71
CA LEU A 598 -5.36 0.65 19.37
C LEU A 598 -5.21 -0.49 18.35
N VAL A 599 -5.94 -0.43 17.23
CA VAL A 599 -5.91 -1.47 16.18
C VAL A 599 -4.57 -1.48 15.42
N GLU A 600 -4.02 -0.29 15.13
CA GLU A 600 -2.76 -0.17 14.40
C GLU A 600 -1.51 -0.38 15.25
N GLY A 601 -1.64 -0.41 16.58
CA GLY A 601 -0.53 -0.63 17.51
C GLY A 601 0.41 0.57 17.63
N ILE A 602 -0.13 1.79 17.53
CA ILE A 602 0.63 3.05 17.56
C ILE A 602 1.05 3.43 18.99
N LEU A 603 0.29 2.97 19.99
CA LEU A 603 0.40 3.43 21.37
C LEU A 603 1.58 2.78 22.11
N PRO A 604 2.25 3.51 23.03
CA PRO A 604 3.21 2.92 23.95
C PRO A 604 2.54 1.91 24.88
N ARG A 605 3.33 0.98 25.42
CA ARG A 605 2.82 -0.08 26.30
C ARG A 605 3.38 0.02 27.71
N LEU A 606 2.57 -0.38 28.68
CA LEU A 606 2.91 -0.46 30.09
C LEU A 606 2.53 -1.84 30.64
N THR A 607 3.41 -2.45 31.44
CA THR A 607 3.05 -3.60 32.27
C THR A 607 2.54 -3.09 33.61
N THR A 608 1.29 -3.40 33.95
CA THR A 608 0.68 -2.98 35.21
C THR A 608 1.06 -3.90 36.36
N ARG A 609 0.82 -3.43 37.60
CA ARG A 609 0.70 -4.31 38.77
C ARG A 609 -0.36 -5.39 38.52
N SER A 610 -0.29 -6.47 39.30
CA SER A 610 -1.30 -7.52 39.23
C SER A 610 -2.69 -6.97 39.58
N TRP A 611 -3.66 -7.18 38.70
CA TRP A 611 -5.09 -6.90 38.96
C TRP A 611 -5.72 -8.00 39.85
N ASN A 612 -4.93 -9.01 40.21
CA ASN A 612 -5.30 -10.05 41.17
C ASN A 612 -4.51 -9.91 42.46
N ARG A 613 -5.17 -10.12 43.60
CA ARG A 613 -4.49 -10.34 44.89
C ARG A 613 -3.97 -11.76 45.02
N ALA A 614 -2.99 -11.94 45.88
CA ALA A 614 -2.56 -13.27 46.31
C ALA A 614 -3.71 -14.03 47.01
N PRO A 615 -3.79 -15.36 46.84
CA PRO A 615 -4.66 -16.21 47.64
C PRO A 615 -4.34 -16.06 49.13
N ARG A 616 -5.37 -15.96 49.97
CA ARG A 616 -5.23 -15.91 51.43
C ARG A 616 -5.25 -17.32 52.02
N GLU A 617 -4.78 -17.44 53.25
CA GLU A 617 -4.85 -18.70 54.00
C GLU A 617 -6.31 -19.20 54.06
N GLY A 618 -6.55 -20.42 53.57
CA GLY A 618 -7.89 -21.03 53.48
C GLY A 618 -8.59 -20.93 52.11
N GLU A 619 -8.05 -20.16 51.16
CA GLU A 619 -8.59 -20.09 49.80
C GLU A 619 -7.95 -21.14 48.87
N VAL A 620 -8.76 -21.79 48.04
CA VAL A 620 -8.30 -22.82 47.10
C VAL A 620 -7.84 -22.18 45.79
N TYR A 621 -6.59 -22.42 45.41
CA TYR A 621 -6.04 -22.02 44.11
C TYR A 621 -5.29 -23.20 43.47
N ALA A 622 -5.53 -23.44 42.17
CA ALA A 622 -4.88 -24.51 41.41
C ALA A 622 -4.44 -23.97 40.04
N TYR A 623 -3.25 -24.38 39.58
CA TYR A 623 -2.73 -24.07 38.26
C TYR A 623 -2.05 -25.30 37.64
N THR A 624 -1.92 -25.32 36.32
CA THR A 624 -1.23 -26.39 35.59
C THR A 624 -0.26 -25.76 34.60
N THR A 625 1.03 -26.11 34.68
CA THR A 625 2.05 -25.65 33.75
C THR A 625 2.34 -26.76 32.75
N ILE A 626 2.10 -26.51 31.47
CA ILE A 626 2.44 -27.44 30.38
C ILE A 626 3.72 -26.93 29.72
N ARG A 627 4.82 -27.69 29.83
CA ARG A 627 6.08 -27.40 29.13
C ARG A 627 6.16 -28.25 27.89
N PHE A 628 6.18 -27.62 26.72
CA PHE A 628 6.47 -28.30 25.46
C PHE A 628 8.00 -28.40 25.31
N GLY A 629 8.53 -29.62 25.24
CA GLY A 629 9.92 -29.86 24.88
C GLY A 629 10.17 -29.44 23.43
N ARG A 630 11.32 -28.82 23.18
CA ARG A 630 11.74 -28.32 21.87
C ARG A 630 11.82 -29.41 20.81
#